data_AF-A0A2U2RZ73-F1
#
_entry.id   AF-A0A2U2RZ73-F1
#
_cell.length_a   1.000
_cell.length_b   1.000
_cell.length_c   1.000
_cell.angle_alpha   90.00
_cell.angle_beta   90.00
_cell.angle_gamma   90.00
#
_symmetry.space_group_name_H-M   'P 1'
#
loop_
_entity.id
_entity.type
_entity.pdbx_description
1 polymer ?
#
loop_
_entity_poly.entity_id
_entity_poly.type
_entity_poly.pdbx_seq_one_letter_code
_entity_poly.pdbx_strand_id
1 'polypeptide(L)'
;MVKNKGYFTMRFNLPLTFIGIILSLTLGFYLYNESKDLILVIGFSIISISILVPSLIYTSKNSRTLVNTRIISFFFYLVMIILSFLKLNKFFGDNTYVLFSGILLSVFLLITYSLNKSDL
;
A
#
# COMPACT_ATOMS: atom_id res chain seq x y z
N MET A 1 -39.28 -3.00 2.38
CA MET A 1 -38.01 -2.91 3.14
C MET A 1 -36.93 -2.35 2.22
N VAL A 2 -36.75 -1.02 2.23
CA VAL A 2 -35.67 -0.37 1.49
C VAL A 2 -34.38 -0.62 2.27
N LYS A 3 -33.47 -1.43 1.73
CA LYS A 3 -32.11 -1.61 2.24
C LYS A 3 -31.45 -0.24 2.29
N ASN A 4 -31.43 0.38 3.46
CA ASN A 4 -30.77 1.65 3.68
C ASN A 4 -29.27 1.37 3.55
N LYS A 5 -28.71 1.66 2.36
CA LYS A 5 -27.27 1.56 2.07
C LYS A 5 -26.59 2.54 3.01
N GLY A 6 -26.08 2.02 4.14
CA GLY A 6 -25.30 2.80 5.08
C GLY A 6 -24.10 3.37 4.34
N TYR A 7 -24.15 4.67 4.03
CA TYR A 7 -23.04 5.40 3.46
C TYR A 7 -21.81 5.21 4.36
N PHE A 8 -20.72 4.71 3.78
CA PHE A 8 -19.40 4.70 4.40
C PHE A 8 -19.10 6.10 4.92
N THR A 9 -19.05 6.28 6.24
CA THR A 9 -18.51 7.51 6.81
C THR A 9 -17.00 7.35 6.76
N MET A 10 -16.37 7.74 5.64
CA MET A 10 -14.91 7.78 5.51
C MET A 10 -14.37 8.81 6.51
N ARG A 11 -13.98 8.38 7.70
CA ARG A 11 -13.23 9.23 8.63
C ARG A 11 -11.77 9.09 8.28
N PHE A 12 -11.25 10.09 7.58
CA PHE A 12 -9.83 10.22 7.30
C PHE A 12 -9.05 10.32 8.61
N ASN A 13 -8.21 9.32 8.89
CA ASN A 13 -7.24 9.45 9.96
C ASN A 13 -6.03 10.25 9.46
N LEU A 14 -6.22 11.57 9.34
CA LEU A 14 -5.24 12.50 8.77
C LEU A 14 -3.81 12.29 9.32
N PRO A 15 -3.58 12.20 10.66
CA PRO A 15 -2.23 11.99 11.20
C PRO A 15 -1.55 10.73 10.67
N LEU A 16 -2.27 9.61 10.66
CA LEU A 16 -1.71 8.32 10.22
C LEU A 16 -1.42 8.33 8.72
N THR A 17 -2.30 8.94 7.92
CA THR A 17 -2.09 9.11 6.48
C THR A 17 -0.85 9.95 6.18
N PHE A 18 -0.64 11.06 6.89
CA PHE A 18 0.57 11.87 6.76
C PHE A 18 1.83 11.07 7.10
N ILE A 19 1.81 10.29 8.18
CA ILE A 19 2.94 9.42 8.56
C ILE A 19 3.26 8.41 7.45
N GLY A 20 2.25 7.75 6.87
CA GLY A 20 2.45 6.78 5.79
C GLY A 20 3.05 7.40 4.52
N ILE A 21 2.60 8.61 4.15
CA ILE A 21 3.15 9.34 3.00
C ILE A 21 4.60 9.76 3.28
N ILE A 22 4.87 10.33 4.46
CA ILE A 22 6.24 10.74 4.85
C ILE A 22 7.18 9.54 4.82
N LEU A 23 6.80 8.41 5.43
CA LEU A 23 7.58 7.17 5.40
C LEU A 23 7.90 6.71 3.98
N SER A 24 6.89 6.71 3.10
CA SER A 24 7.05 6.30 1.71
C SER A 24 8.01 7.23 0.95
N LEU A 25 7.89 8.54 1.16
CA LEU A 25 8.75 9.53 0.50
C LEU A 25 10.19 9.49 1.05
N THR A 26 10.37 9.35 2.36
CA THR A 26 11.70 9.26 2.98
C THR A 26 12.46 8.03 2.49
N LEU A 27 11.80 6.86 2.45
CA LEU A 27 12.43 5.65 1.92
C LEU A 27 12.62 5.71 0.41
N GLY A 28 11.67 6.28 -0.33
CA GLY A 28 11.84 6.53 -1.76
C GLY A 28 13.05 7.43 -2.06
N PHE A 29 13.24 8.49 -1.28
CA PHE A 29 14.40 9.38 -1.39
C PHE A 29 15.72 8.67 -1.06
N TYR A 30 15.73 7.83 -0.01
CA TYR A 30 16.89 7.00 0.31
C TYR A 30 17.27 6.08 -0.87
N LEU A 31 16.29 5.35 -1.42
CA LEU A 31 16.50 4.48 -2.58
C LEU A 31 17.02 5.25 -3.80
N TYR A 32 16.52 6.48 -4.02
CA TYR A 32 17.03 7.35 -5.08
C TYR A 32 18.50 7.70 -4.88
N ASN A 33 18.87 8.10 -3.67
CA ASN A 33 20.22 8.56 -3.37
C ASN A 33 21.26 7.45 -3.60
N GLU A 34 20.90 6.21 -3.30
CA GLU A 34 21.77 5.04 -3.49
C GLU A 34 21.84 4.56 -4.95
N SER A 35 20.71 4.53 -5.68
CA SER A 35 20.66 3.96 -7.03
C SER A 35 20.76 4.97 -8.18
N LYS A 36 20.34 6.22 -7.94
CA LYS A 36 20.00 7.23 -8.96
C LYS A 36 18.96 6.74 -9.98
N ASP A 37 18.19 5.72 -9.63
CA ASP A 37 17.19 5.10 -10.50
C ASP A 37 15.79 5.66 -10.21
N LEU A 38 15.26 6.42 -11.16
CA LEU A 38 13.93 7.01 -11.06
C LEU A 38 12.81 5.96 -11.09
N ILE A 39 12.99 4.84 -11.80
CA ILE A 39 11.97 3.78 -11.89
C ILE A 39 11.78 3.11 -10.53
N LEU A 40 12.89 2.86 -9.82
CA LEU A 40 12.86 2.32 -8.46
C LEU A 40 12.03 3.22 -7.53
N VAL A 41 12.32 4.52 -7.56
CA VAL A 41 11.74 5.53 -6.66
C VAL A 41 10.27 5.77 -6.95
N ILE A 42 9.92 5.99 -8.21
CA ILE A 42 8.55 6.25 -8.64
C ILE A 42 7.71 5.00 -8.38
N GLY A 43 8.20 3.82 -8.77
CA GLY A 43 7.53 2.55 -8.51
C GLY A 43 7.31 2.31 -7.03
N PHE A 44 8.36 2.48 -6.21
CA PHE A 44 8.26 2.30 -4.76
C PHE A 44 7.28 3.27 -4.13
N SER A 45 7.37 4.57 -4.46
CA SER A 45 6.56 5.62 -3.82
C SER A 45 5.08 5.44 -4.16
N ILE A 46 4.75 5.23 -5.43
CA ILE A 46 3.36 5.06 -5.88
C ILE A 46 2.72 3.83 -5.22
N ILE A 47 3.44 2.70 -5.24
CA ILE A 47 2.91 1.44 -4.72
C ILE A 47 2.81 1.47 -3.19
N SER A 48 3.81 2.01 -2.51
CA SER A 48 3.81 2.16 -1.05
C SER A 48 2.68 3.05 -0.56
N ILE A 49 2.46 4.19 -1.21
CA ILE A 49 1.32 5.07 -0.92
C ILE A 49 0.01 4.32 -1.17
N SER A 50 -0.11 3.61 -2.30
CA SER A 50 -1.31 2.86 -2.64
C SER A 50 -1.62 1.72 -1.67
N ILE A 51 -0.60 1.11 -1.05
CA ILE A 51 -0.76 0.05 -0.04
C ILE A 51 -1.10 0.64 1.34
N LEU A 52 -0.43 1.71 1.74
CA LEU A 52 -0.59 2.31 3.05
C LEU A 52 -1.92 3.08 3.16
N VAL A 53 -2.28 3.88 2.15
CA VAL A 53 -3.46 4.75 2.18
C VAL A 53 -4.77 4.00 2.54
N PRO A 54 -5.10 2.83 1.97
CA PRO A 54 -6.31 2.09 2.35
C PRO A 54 -6.35 1.69 3.84
N SER A 55 -5.24 1.28 4.44
CA SER A 55 -5.21 0.96 5.89
C SER A 55 -5.45 2.17 6.82
N LEU A 56 -5.33 3.37 6.26
CA LEU A 56 -5.36 4.64 6.98
C LEU A 56 -6.67 5.42 6.72
N ILE A 57 -7.27 5.23 5.54
CA ILE A 57 -8.57 5.81 5.15
C ILE A 57 -9.75 4.93 5.55
N TYR A 58 -9.64 3.59 5.43
CA TYR A 58 -10.77 2.70 5.73
C TYR A 58 -11.01 2.62 7.23
N THR A 59 -11.92 3.47 7.72
CA THR A 59 -12.56 3.35 9.03
C THR A 59 -13.81 2.50 8.90
N SER A 60 -13.65 1.17 8.89
CA SER A 60 -14.77 0.23 8.96
C SER A 60 -15.45 0.29 10.34
N LYS A 61 -16.77 0.13 10.38
CA LYS A 61 -17.51 -0.05 11.65
C LYS A 61 -17.13 -1.37 12.34
N ASN A 62 -16.65 -2.35 11.57
CA ASN A 62 -16.14 -3.60 12.10
C ASN A 62 -14.65 -3.45 12.45
N SER A 63 -14.34 -3.50 13.74
CA SER A 63 -12.97 -3.39 14.27
C SER A 63 -12.06 -4.50 13.75
N ARG A 64 -12.60 -5.70 13.46
CA ARG A 64 -11.83 -6.82 12.93
C ARG A 64 -11.33 -6.55 11.52
N THR A 65 -12.19 -6.04 10.64
CA THR A 65 -11.84 -5.66 9.26
C THR A 65 -10.78 -4.58 9.24
N LEU A 66 -10.94 -3.58 10.10
CA LEU A 66 -10.00 -2.47 10.23
C LEU A 66 -8.60 -2.95 10.67
N VAL A 67 -8.53 -3.89 11.62
CA VAL A 67 -7.25 -4.47 12.05
C VAL A 67 -6.66 -5.35 10.94
N ASN A 68 -7.49 -6.16 10.28
CA ASN A 68 -7.03 -7.05 9.21
C ASN A 68 -6.47 -6.26 8.02
N THR A 69 -7.14 -5.20 7.57
CA THR A 69 -6.66 -4.36 6.46
C THR A 69 -5.34 -3.68 6.82
N ARG A 70 -5.16 -3.23 8.07
CA ARG A 70 -3.88 -2.67 8.55
C ARG A 70 -2.74 -3.68 8.54
N ILE A 71 -2.97 -4.88 9.05
CA ILE A 71 -1.96 -5.94 9.08
C ILE A 71 -1.55 -6.33 7.66
N ILE A 72 -2.54 -6.49 6.77
CA ILE A 72 -2.30 -6.85 5.37
C ILE A 72 -1.54 -5.73 4.64
N SER A 73 -1.95 -4.47 4.79
CA SER A 73 -1.20 -3.33 4.24
C SER A 73 0.24 -3.29 4.73
N PHE A 74 0.47 -3.50 6.03
CA PHE A 74 1.82 -3.52 6.59
C PHE A 74 2.67 -4.67 6.01
N PHE A 75 2.09 -5.86 5.87
CA PHE A 75 2.76 -7.00 5.26
C PHE A 75 3.16 -6.72 3.80
N PHE A 76 2.23 -6.23 2.98
CA PHE A 76 2.50 -5.91 1.57
C PHE A 76 3.51 -4.77 1.43
N TYR A 77 3.49 -3.80 2.33
CA TYR A 77 4.47 -2.72 2.37
C TYR A 77 5.88 -3.25 2.68
N LEU A 78 6.03 -4.15 3.65
CA LEU A 78 7.31 -4.83 3.93
C LEU A 78 7.83 -5.61 2.72
N VAL A 79 6.96 -6.36 2.05
CA VAL A 79 7.33 -7.09 0.82
C VAL A 79 7.81 -6.11 -0.27
N MET A 80 7.16 -4.95 -0.42
CA MET A 80 7.57 -3.92 -1.37
C MET A 80 8.95 -3.33 -1.02
N ILE A 81 9.24 -3.10 0.26
CA ILE A 81 10.58 -2.67 0.71
C ILE A 81 11.62 -3.71 0.31
N ILE A 82 11.40 -4.99 0.62
CA ILE A 82 12.33 -6.08 0.30
C ILE A 82 12.57 -6.14 -1.22
N LEU A 83 11.49 -6.10 -2.02
CA LEU A 83 11.58 -6.10 -3.48
C LEU A 83 12.42 -4.93 -4.01
N SER A 84 12.28 -3.75 -3.39
CA SER A 84 13.03 -2.54 -3.74
C SER A 84 14.51 -2.65 -3.41
N PHE A 85 14.87 -3.24 -2.26
CA PHE A 85 16.26 -3.54 -1.91
C PHE A 85 16.88 -4.60 -2.83
N LEU A 86 16.10 -5.60 -3.27
CA LEU A 86 16.58 -6.57 -4.25
C LEU A 86 16.87 -5.92 -5.60
N LYS A 87 16.01 -4.98 -6.05
CA LYS A 87 16.31 -4.16 -7.23
C LYS A 87 17.55 -3.29 -7.01
N LEU A 88 17.67 -2.62 -5.87
CA LEU A 88 18.83 -1.79 -5.52
C LEU A 88 20.15 -2.57 -5.67
N ASN A 89 20.15 -3.81 -5.19
CA ASN A 89 21.28 -4.73 -5.28
C ASN A 89 21.44 -5.40 -6.66
N LYS A 90 20.71 -4.94 -7.68
CA LYS A 90 20.76 -5.41 -9.08
C LYS A 90 20.41 -6.91 -9.26
N PHE A 91 19.68 -7.51 -8.32
CA PHE A 91 19.15 -8.87 -8.51
C PHE A 91 18.04 -8.92 -9.56
N PHE A 92 17.35 -7.80 -9.79
CA PHE A 92 16.28 -7.67 -10.77
C PHE A 92 16.54 -6.51 -11.73
N GLY A 93 16.21 -6.70 -13.01
CA GLY A 93 16.12 -5.62 -13.99
C GLY A 93 14.83 -4.81 -13.85
N ASP A 94 14.77 -3.67 -14.55
CA ASP A 94 13.64 -2.73 -14.48
C ASP A 94 12.30 -3.37 -14.80
N ASN A 95 12.22 -4.10 -15.92
CA ASN A 95 10.98 -4.75 -16.37
C ASN A 95 10.47 -5.75 -15.32
N THR A 96 11.37 -6.53 -14.75
CA THR A 96 11.05 -7.54 -13.74
C THR A 96 10.53 -6.91 -12.46
N TYR A 97 11.17 -5.82 -12.01
CA TYR A 97 10.71 -5.06 -10.85
C TYR A 97 9.33 -4.44 -11.06
N VAL A 98 9.10 -3.79 -12.22
CA VAL A 98 7.80 -3.19 -12.55
C VAL A 98 6.71 -4.27 -12.57
N LEU A 99 7.01 -5.44 -13.14
CA LEU A 99 6.06 -6.55 -13.22
C LEU A 99 5.72 -7.12 -11.83
N PHE A 100 6.72 -7.44 -11.00
CA PHE A 100 6.47 -7.96 -9.65
C PHE A 100 5.76 -6.95 -8.76
N SER A 101 6.15 -5.68 -8.83
CA SER A 101 5.54 -4.62 -8.03
C SER A 101 4.09 -4.36 -8.46
N GLY A 102 3.77 -4.44 -9.76
CA GLY A 102 2.40 -4.37 -10.28
C GLY A 102 1.53 -5.57 -9.86
N ILE A 103 2.07 -6.79 -9.90
CA ILE A 103 1.36 -8.00 -9.40
C ILE A 103 1.09 -7.86 -7.91
N LEU A 104 2.09 -7.45 -7.13
CA LEU A 104 1.97 -7.25 -5.68
C LEU A 104 0.83 -6.27 -5.35
N LEU A 105 0.78 -5.13 -6.04
CA LEU A 105 -0.28 -4.14 -5.86
C LEU A 105 -1.66 -4.69 -6.26
N SER A 106 -1.75 -5.42 -7.37
CA SER A 106 -3.01 -5.99 -7.86
C SER A 106 -3.59 -7.01 -6.87
N VAL A 107 -2.75 -7.89 -6.33
CA VAL A 107 -3.14 -8.85 -5.30
C VAL A 107 -3.60 -8.13 -4.03
N PHE A 108 -2.87 -7.11 -3.59
CA PHE A 108 -3.27 -6.30 -2.43
C PHE A 108 -4.65 -5.66 -2.61
N LEU A 109 -4.92 -5.05 -3.76
CA LEU A 109 -6.21 -4.43 -4.06
C LEU A 109 -7.35 -5.45 -4.07
N LEU A 110 -7.13 -6.64 -4.66
CA LEU A 110 -8.13 -7.71 -4.66
C LEU A 110 -8.47 -8.22 -3.27
N ILE A 111 -7.45 -8.40 -2.41
CA ILE A 111 -7.65 -8.82 -1.01
C ILE A 111 -8.43 -7.74 -0.26
N THR A 112 -8.01 -6.49 -0.36
CA THR A 112 -8.65 -5.36 0.34
C THR A 112 -10.10 -5.19 -0.12
N TYR A 113 -10.36 -5.31 -1.42
CA TYR A 113 -11.73 -5.29 -1.97
C TYR A 113 -12.58 -6.45 -1.44
N SER A 114 -12.02 -7.65 -1.39
CA SER A 114 -12.73 -8.84 -0.91
C SER A 114 -13.12 -8.72 0.56
N LEU A 115 -12.19 -8.23 1.40
CA LEU A 115 -12.46 -7.95 2.82
C LEU A 115 -13.57 -6.92 2.98
N ASN A 116 -13.51 -5.82 2.22
CA ASN A 116 -14.55 -4.80 2.26
C ASN A 116 -15.91 -5.32 1.79
N LYS A 117 -15.96 -6.24 0.83
CA LYS A 117 -17.20 -6.86 0.36
C LYS A 117 -17.79 -7.85 1.37
N SER A 118 -16.95 -8.59 2.12
CA SER A 118 -17.42 -9.56 3.11
C SER A 118 -18.06 -8.92 4.36
N ASP A 119 -17.80 -7.64 4.61
CA ASP A 119 -18.39 -6.88 5.72
C ASP A 119 -19.67 -6.10 5.37
N LEU A 120 -20.13 -6.21 4.11
CA LEU A 120 -21.39 -5.63 3.58
C LEU A 120 -22.52 -6.65 3.59
#